data_AF-A0A1Q3JR77-F1
#
_entry.id   AF-A0A1Q3JR77-F1
#
_cell.length_a   1.000
_cell.length_b   1.000
_cell.length_c   1.000
_cell.angle_alpha   90.00
_cell.angle_beta   90.00
_cell.angle_gamma   90.00
#
_symmetry.space_group_name_H-M   'P 1'
#
loop_
_entity.id
_entity.type
_entity.pdbx_description
1 polymer ?
#
loop_
_entity_poly.entity_id
_entity_poly.type
_entity_poly.pdbx_seq_one_letter_code
_entity_poly.pdbx_strand_id
1 'polypeptide(L)'
;MYNCKKNNNLREDINYSIQIFVESGSGQNLLDPNTPGYFKEENIRMYWLVEGREELFFNPKLDYPYGLTVGKELGQANNYLKIITVNHRDKENPTTTYIDWGNGMLQDGSKLIK
;
A
#
# COMPACT_ATOMS: atom_id res chain seq x y z
N MET A 1 -15.86 31.23 -34.91
CA MET A 1 -16.47 30.01 -34.34
C MET A 1 -15.45 29.35 -33.43
N TYR A 2 -15.66 29.39 -32.12
CA TYR A 2 -14.82 28.66 -31.16
C TYR A 2 -15.42 27.26 -30.97
N ASN A 3 -14.77 26.24 -31.53
CA ASN A 3 -15.21 24.86 -31.38
C ASN A 3 -14.58 24.28 -30.12
N CYS A 4 -15.29 24.35 -29.00
CA CYS A 4 -14.85 23.72 -27.75
C CYS A 4 -15.24 22.24 -27.79
N LYS A 5 -14.26 21.34 -27.97
CA LYS A 5 -14.49 19.91 -27.79
C LYS A 5 -14.51 19.61 -26.29
N LYS A 6 -15.66 19.20 -25.76
CA LYS A 6 -15.78 18.68 -24.39
C LYS A 6 -14.90 17.44 -24.30
N ASN A 7 -13.77 17.55 -23.60
CA ASN A 7 -12.92 16.42 -23.31
C ASN A 7 -13.58 15.62 -22.18
N ASN A 8 -14.15 14.45 -22.50
CA ASN A 8 -14.80 13.56 -21.53
C ASN A 8 -13.80 12.73 -20.72
N ASN A 9 -12.54 13.15 -20.62
CA ASN A 9 -11.59 12.60 -19.67
C ASN A 9 -11.97 13.08 -18.27
N LEU A 10 -13.03 12.48 -17.71
CA LEU A 10 -13.21 12.45 -16.26
C LEU A 10 -12.00 11.68 -15.73
N ARG A 11 -10.96 12.40 -15.31
CA ARG A 11 -10.03 11.85 -14.34
C ARG A 11 -10.82 11.67 -13.07
N GLU A 12 -11.29 10.45 -12.84
CA GLU A 12 -11.75 10.05 -11.52
C GLU A 12 -10.50 9.95 -10.66
N ASP A 13 -10.10 11.09 -10.06
CA ASP A 13 -9.13 11.09 -8.97
C ASP A 13 -9.84 10.47 -7.76
N ILE A 14 -9.83 9.14 -7.70
CA ILE A 14 -10.23 8.34 -6.55
C ILE A 14 -9.13 8.53 -5.51
N ASN A 15 -9.19 9.64 -4.76
CA ASN A 15 -8.34 9.89 -3.59
C ASN A 15 -8.85 9.06 -2.41
N TYR A 16 -8.73 7.74 -2.53
CA TYR A 16 -9.01 6.82 -1.43
C TYR A 16 -7.67 6.35 -0.87
N SER A 17 -7.33 6.84 0.32
CA SER A 17 -6.27 6.22 1.09
C SER A 17 -6.86 5.08 1.91
N ILE A 18 -6.30 3.88 1.74
CA ILE A 18 -6.66 2.73 2.58
C ILE A 18 -5.75 2.78 3.82
N GLN A 19 -6.34 2.67 5.00
CA GLN A 19 -5.62 2.53 6.26
C GLN A 19 -5.72 1.07 6.72
N ILE A 20 -4.58 0.46 7.01
CA ILE A 20 -4.49 -0.92 7.49
C ILE A 20 -3.85 -0.91 8.88
N PHE A 21 -4.54 -1.50 9.85
CA PHE A 21 -4.01 -1.81 11.17
C PHE A 21 -3.51 -3.24 11.18
N VAL A 22 -2.33 -3.47 11.76
CA VAL A 22 -1.71 -4.79 11.83
C VAL A 22 -1.40 -5.07 13.28
N GLU A 23 -1.99 -6.13 13.81
CA GLU A 23 -1.85 -6.53 15.20
C GLU A 23 -1.35 -7.97 15.29
N SER A 24 -0.59 -8.27 16.33
CA SER A 24 -0.25 -9.64 16.69
C SER A 24 -1.48 -10.39 17.24
N GLY A 25 -1.36 -11.70 17.42
CA GLY A 25 -2.44 -12.51 18.02
C GLY A 25 -2.81 -12.11 19.46
N SER A 26 -1.98 -11.32 20.14
CA SER A 26 -2.23 -10.74 21.46
C SER A 26 -2.74 -9.29 21.43
N GLY A 27 -2.97 -8.72 20.24
CA GLY A 27 -3.45 -7.35 20.07
C GLY A 27 -2.38 -6.26 20.11
N GLN A 28 -1.08 -6.62 20.11
CA GLN A 28 -0.02 -5.61 20.02
C GLN A 28 0.12 -5.08 18.60
N ASN A 29 0.20 -3.75 18.43
CA ASN A 29 0.37 -3.09 17.14
C ASN A 29 1.75 -3.40 16.53
N LEU A 30 1.77 -4.09 15.39
CA LEU A 30 3.00 -4.51 14.70
C LEU A 30 3.59 -3.43 13.78
N LEU A 31 2.99 -2.24 13.74
CA LEU A 31 3.51 -1.05 13.04
C LEU A 31 4.08 -0.02 14.02
N ASP A 32 3.99 -0.25 15.33
CA ASP A 32 4.67 0.54 16.36
C ASP A 32 6.12 0.07 16.50
N PRO A 33 7.13 0.95 16.31
CA PRO A 33 8.55 0.59 16.46
C PRO A 33 8.94 0.12 17.87
N ASN A 34 8.11 0.35 18.88
CA ASN A 34 8.33 -0.15 20.24
C ASN A 34 7.84 -1.59 20.46
N THR A 35 7.06 -2.15 19.52
CA THR A 35 6.58 -3.53 19.60
C THR A 35 7.67 -4.50 19.14
N PRO A 36 8.05 -5.51 19.93
CA PRO A 36 8.97 -6.55 19.46
C PRO A 36 8.45 -7.24 18.19
N GLY A 37 9.30 -7.34 17.16
CA GLY A 37 8.92 -7.95 15.88
C GLY A 37 8.10 -7.05 14.94
N TYR A 38 8.05 -5.73 15.20
CA TYR A 38 7.39 -4.78 14.31
C TYR A 38 7.89 -4.83 12.86
N PHE A 39 7.02 -4.48 11.92
CA PHE A 39 7.37 -4.32 10.51
C PHE A 39 8.04 -2.96 10.29
N LYS A 40 9.20 -2.98 9.65
CA LYS A 40 9.94 -1.76 9.31
C LYS A 40 9.43 -1.19 8.00
N GLU A 41 9.01 0.08 8.00
CA GLU A 41 8.48 0.76 6.81
C GLU A 41 9.43 0.64 5.61
N GLU A 42 10.74 0.79 5.81
CA GLU A 42 11.74 0.70 4.75
C GLU A 42 11.81 -0.67 4.07
N ASN A 43 11.20 -1.71 4.65
CA ASN A 43 11.13 -3.05 4.09
C ASN A 43 9.78 -3.34 3.40
N ILE A 44 8.73 -2.56 3.67
CA ILE A 44 7.41 -2.80 3.10
C ILE A 44 7.39 -2.36 1.62
N ARG A 45 6.87 -3.21 0.74
CA ARG A 45 6.76 -2.93 -0.70
C ARG A 45 5.35 -3.21 -1.19
N MET A 46 4.91 -2.40 -2.14
CA MET A 46 3.63 -2.55 -2.82
C MET A 46 3.86 -3.05 -4.24
N TYR A 47 3.09 -4.05 -4.66
CA TYR A 47 3.08 -4.55 -6.03
C TYR A 47 1.67 -4.49 -6.60
N TRP A 48 1.56 -4.16 -7.88
CA TRP A 48 0.31 -4.28 -8.62
C TRP A 48 0.33 -5.57 -9.42
N LEU A 49 -0.79 -6.28 -9.44
CA LEU A 49 -1.01 -7.29 -10.47
C LEU A 49 -1.35 -6.54 -11.77
N VAL A 50 -0.58 -6.77 -12.82
CA VAL A 50 -0.81 -6.19 -14.15
C VAL A 50 -0.65 -7.31 -15.17
N GLU A 51 -1.73 -7.66 -15.85
CA GLU A 51 -1.75 -8.74 -16.87
C GLU A 51 -1.15 -10.05 -16.30
N GLY A 52 -1.57 -10.43 -15.09
CA GLY A 52 -1.10 -11.64 -14.41
C GLY A 52 0.33 -11.61 -13.86
N ARG A 53 1.01 -10.45 -13.84
CA ARG A 53 2.37 -10.31 -13.28
C ARG A 53 2.42 -9.29 -12.14
N GLU A 54 3.18 -9.62 -11.10
CA GLU A 54 3.47 -8.69 -10.00
C GLU A 54 4.50 -7.64 -10.44
N GLU A 55 4.09 -6.38 -10.49
CA GLU A 55 4.96 -5.24 -10.79
C GLU A 55 5.16 -4.37 -9.55
N LEU A 56 6.42 -4.11 -9.17
CA LEU A 56 6.73 -3.21 -8.06
C LEU A 56 6.22 -1.80 -8.37
N PHE A 57 5.43 -1.23 -7.47
CA PHE A 57 5.11 0.18 -7.54
C PHE A 57 6.30 1.00 -7.05
N PHE A 58 6.87 1.80 -7.94
CA PHE A 58 7.88 2.80 -7.60
C PHE A 58 7.73 4.06 -8.47
N ASN A 59 7.61 5.21 -7.83
CA ASN A 59 7.61 6.50 -8.49
C ASN A 59 8.44 7.52 -7.68
N PRO A 60 9.68 7.84 -8.08
CA PRO A 60 10.57 8.71 -7.32
C PRO A 60 10.12 10.17 -7.29
N LYS A 61 9.06 10.53 -8.02
CA LYS A 61 8.47 11.88 -8.03
C LYS A 61 7.38 12.09 -6.97
N LEU A 62 6.99 11.03 -6.25
CA LEU A 62 6.02 11.11 -5.16
C LEU A 62 6.75 11.31 -3.82
N ASP A 63 6.07 11.95 -2.86
CA ASP A 63 6.54 12.06 -1.47
C ASP A 63 6.80 10.69 -0.84
N TYR A 64 6.00 9.68 -1.25
CA TYR A 64 6.13 8.29 -0.84
C TYR A 64 6.37 7.43 -2.08
N PRO A 65 7.64 7.21 -2.49
CA PRO A 65 7.95 6.58 -3.76
C PRO A 65 7.41 5.16 -3.95
N TYR A 66 7.21 4.42 -2.86
CA TYR A 66 6.62 3.07 -2.88
C TYR A 66 5.09 3.07 -2.69
N GLY A 67 4.44 4.23 -2.72
CA GLY A 67 2.99 4.37 -2.71
C GLY A 67 2.32 4.06 -1.37
N LEU A 68 3.12 3.90 -0.32
CA LEU A 68 2.68 3.62 1.04
C LEU A 68 3.55 4.34 2.08
N THR A 69 3.03 4.45 3.30
CA THR A 69 3.80 4.92 4.47
C THR A 69 3.18 4.42 5.78
N VAL A 70 3.97 4.35 6.85
CA VAL A 70 3.44 4.11 8.20
C VAL A 70 3.15 5.46 8.85
N GLY A 71 1.85 5.73 9.03
CA GLY A 71 1.36 6.93 9.68
C GLY A 71 1.11 6.73 11.17
N LYS A 72 1.08 7.85 11.90
CA LYS A 72 0.53 7.94 13.24
C LYS A 72 -0.50 9.06 13.26
N GLU A 73 -1.72 8.78 13.71
CA GLU A 73 -2.71 9.83 13.88
C GLU A 73 -2.39 10.67 15.13
N LEU A 74 -2.48 12.00 14.98
CA LEU A 74 -2.31 12.92 16.10
C LEU A 74 -3.37 12.63 17.17
N GLY A 75 -2.92 12.27 18.37
CA GLY A 75 -3.81 11.91 19.49
C GLY A 75 -4.23 10.44 19.52
N GLN A 76 -3.83 9.62 18.55
CA GLN A 76 -3.99 8.16 18.60
C GLN A 76 -2.68 7.47 18.95
N ALA A 77 -2.78 6.39 19.74
CA ALA A 77 -1.62 5.57 20.10
C ALA A 77 -1.16 4.68 18.94
N ASN A 78 -2.06 4.35 18.01
CA ASN A 78 -1.85 3.29 17.04
C ASN A 78 -1.25 3.80 15.73
N ASN A 79 -0.13 3.19 15.33
CA ASN A 79 0.42 3.31 13.99
C ASN A 79 -0.43 2.51 12.99
N TYR A 80 -0.51 2.98 11.75
CA TYR A 80 -1.23 2.32 10.65
C TYR A 80 -0.47 2.44 9.33
N LEU A 81 -0.65 1.46 8.45
CA LEU A 81 -0.13 1.52 7.08
C LEU A 81 -1.14 2.30 6.23
N LYS A 82 -0.70 3.39 5.62
CA LYS A 82 -1.48 4.16 4.65
C LYS A 82 -1.06 3.77 3.24
N ILE A 83 -1.97 3.18 2.47
CA ILE A 83 -1.80 2.98 1.04
C ILE A 83 -2.33 4.23 0.33
N ILE A 84 -1.44 4.91 -0.40
CA ILE A 84 -1.71 6.21 -1.04
C ILE A 84 -2.10 6.04 -2.50
N THR A 85 -1.68 4.94 -3.14
CA THR A 85 -1.98 4.70 -4.56
C THR A 85 -2.54 3.30 -4.74
N VAL A 86 -3.80 3.22 -5.14
CA VAL A 86 -4.44 1.97 -5.55
C VAL A 86 -4.08 1.63 -7.01
N ASN A 87 -4.14 0.34 -7.35
CA ASN A 87 -3.92 -0.12 -8.72
C ASN A 87 -4.99 0.47 -9.66
N HIS A 88 -4.51 1.27 -10.62
CA HIS A 88 -5.31 1.91 -11.67
C HIS A 88 -4.76 1.63 -13.08
N ARG A 89 -3.67 0.87 -13.18
CA ARG A 89 -3.03 0.55 -14.46
C ARG A 89 -3.61 -0.71 -15.07
N ASP A 90 -4.02 -1.63 -14.23
CA ASP A 90 -4.64 -2.86 -14.69
C ASP A 90 -6.06 -2.58 -15.22
N LYS A 91 -6.42 -3.29 -16.29
CA LYS A 91 -7.78 -3.30 -16.85
C LYS A 91 -8.61 -4.43 -16.27
N GLU A 92 -8.02 -5.32 -15.46
CA GLU A 92 -8.75 -6.33 -14.69
C GLU A 92 -9.70 -5.69 -13.68
N ASN A 93 -10.85 -6.33 -13.46
CA ASN A 93 -11.83 -5.93 -12.47
C ASN A 93 -12.29 -7.17 -11.69
N PRO A 94 -11.95 -7.30 -10.39
CA PRO A 94 -11.27 -6.30 -9.56
C PRO A 94 -9.78 -6.15 -9.90
N THR A 95 -9.21 -4.96 -9.66
CA THR A 95 -7.76 -4.78 -9.67
C THR A 95 -7.16 -5.37 -8.38
N THR A 96 -5.92 -5.83 -8.46
CA THR A 96 -5.22 -6.43 -7.30
C THR A 96 -3.97 -5.65 -6.92
N THR A 97 -3.78 -5.43 -5.62
CA THR A 97 -2.58 -4.84 -5.02
C THR A 97 -2.07 -5.78 -3.93
N TYR A 98 -0.79 -6.15 -4.00
CA TYR A 98 -0.11 -6.94 -2.98
C TYR A 98 0.75 -6.05 -2.09
N ILE A 99 0.77 -6.37 -0.80
CA ILE A 99 1.68 -5.77 0.17
C ILE A 99 2.63 -6.86 0.64
N ASP A 100 3.92 -6.66 0.34
CA ASP A 100 5.01 -7.44 0.88
C ASP A 100 5.56 -6.70 2.10
N TRP A 101 5.58 -7.37 3.24
CA TRP A 101 6.05 -6.79 4.49
C TRP A 101 7.58 -6.81 4.65
N GLY A 102 8.29 -7.43 3.69
CA GLY A 102 9.74 -7.44 3.59
C GLY A 102 10.48 -8.27 4.63
N ASN A 103 9.76 -8.84 5.60
CA ASN A 103 10.29 -9.82 6.54
C ASN A 103 9.87 -11.25 6.20
N GLY A 104 8.90 -11.48 5.30
CA GLY A 104 8.59 -12.79 4.70
C GLY A 104 8.36 -13.96 5.67
N MET A 105 8.24 -13.68 6.97
CA MET A 105 8.09 -14.68 8.03
C MET A 105 6.65 -14.63 8.48
N LEU A 106 5.91 -15.69 8.14
CA LEU A 106 4.74 -16.06 8.93
C LEU A 106 5.21 -16.39 10.36
N GLN A 107 4.32 -16.31 11.35
CA GLN A 107 4.65 -16.51 12.78
C GLN A 107 5.29 -17.89 13.10
N ASP A 108 5.36 -18.80 12.13
CA ASP A 108 6.02 -20.11 12.21
C ASP A 108 7.43 -20.16 11.57
N GLY A 109 7.95 -19.05 11.03
CA GLY A 109 9.27 -18.99 10.40
C GLY A 109 9.34 -19.55 8.98
N SER A 110 8.20 -19.88 8.35
CA SER A 110 8.17 -20.30 6.94
C SER A 110 8.22 -19.10 6.00
N LYS A 111 8.98 -19.25 4.90
CA LYS A 111 8.98 -18.30 3.77
C LYS A 111 7.79 -18.57 2.87
N LEU A 112 7.10 -17.52 2.43
CA LEU A 112 6.21 -17.58 1.28
C LEU A 112 7.01 -18.05 0.06
N ILE A 113 6.77 -19.31 -0.34
CA ILE A 113 7.35 -19.89 -1.54
C ILE A 113 6.63 -19.24 -2.73
N LYS A 114 7.37 -18.48 -3.53
CA LYS A 114 6.94 -18.04 -4.86
C LYS A 114 6.79 -19.22 -5.81
#